data_AF-A0AAV6X6T6-F1
#
_entry.id   AF-A0AAV6X6T6-F1
#
_cell.length_a   1.000
_cell.length_b   1.000
_cell.length_c   1.000
_cell.angle_alpha   90.00
_cell.angle_beta   90.00
_cell.angle_gamma   90.00
#
_symmetry.space_group_name_H-M   'P 1'
#
loop_
_entity.id
_entity.type
_entity.pdbx_description
1 polymer ?
#
loop_
_entity_poly.entity_id
_entity_poly.type
_entity_poly.pdbx_seq_one_letter_code
_entity_poly.pdbx_strand_id
1 'polypeptide(L)' 'MADSYFFLIKVVGVVGFIDRRLDIPENMDPNVSSIISDCWQSNPEYRPSFEEIIRRMTEIIQSGTRTASTP' A
#
# COMPACT_ATOMS: atom_id res chain seq x y z
N MET A 1 13.76 -0.24 31.54
CA MET A 1 12.57 -1.11 31.30
C MET A 1 11.31 -0.29 30.94
N ALA A 2 11.35 1.05 30.99
CA ALA A 2 10.31 1.95 30.46
C ALA A 2 10.57 2.38 28.99
N ASP A 3 11.76 2.08 28.47
CA ASP A 3 12.25 2.62 27.19
C ASP A 3 11.81 1.78 25.97
N SER A 4 11.42 0.51 26.17
CA SER A 4 10.98 -0.39 25.10
C SER A 4 9.49 -0.25 24.72
N TYR A 5 8.64 0.24 25.63
CA TYR A 5 7.23 0.54 25.35
C TYR A 5 7.03 1.91 24.69
N PHE A 6 8.00 2.81 24.83
CA PHE A 6 7.97 4.13 24.20
C PHE A 6 8.12 4.05 22.66
N PHE A 7 8.78 3.01 22.14
CA PHE A 7 8.92 2.83 20.70
C PHE A 7 7.60 2.46 20.00
N LEU A 8 6.74 1.69 20.68
CA LEU A 8 5.41 1.34 20.16
C LEU A 8 4.46 2.55 20.12
N ILE A 9 4.55 3.45 21.11
CA ILE A 9 3.68 4.64 21.18
C ILE A 9 4.18 5.76 20.26
N LYS A 10 5.49 5.92 20.06
CA LYS A 10 6.01 6.90 19.09
C LYS A 10 5.65 6.55 17.64
N VAL A 11 5.60 5.27 17.28
CA VAL A 11 5.22 4.86 15.92
C VAL A 11 3.72 5.03 15.71
N VAL A 12 2.88 4.75 16.72
CA VAL A 12 1.42 4.95 16.64
C VAL A 12 1.04 6.44 16.64
N GLY A 13 1.83 7.31 17.28
CA GLY A 13 1.60 8.77 17.32
C GLY A 13 1.94 9.53 16.02
N VAL A 14 2.84 9.02 15.17
CA VAL A 14 3.21 9.69 13.90
C VAL A 14 2.18 9.46 12.79
N VAL A 15 1.48 8.32 12.82
CA VAL A 15 0.45 7.94 11.84
C VAL A 15 -0.98 8.21 12.33
N GLY A 16 -1.16 8.70 13.55
CA GLY A 16 -2.43 8.59 14.26
C GLY A 16 -3.46 9.70 14.07
N PHE A 17 -3.13 10.88 13.54
CA PHE A 17 -4.06 12.03 13.68
C PHE A 17 -4.01 13.08 12.57
N ILE A 18 -3.90 12.65 11.32
CA ILE A 18 -4.38 13.48 10.21
C ILE A 18 -5.00 12.54 9.20
N ASP A 19 -6.23 12.79 8.78
CA ASP A 19 -6.87 12.17 7.60
C ASP A 19 -6.13 12.50 6.27
N ARG A 20 -4.85 12.87 6.36
CA ARG A 20 -3.93 13.03 5.24
C ARG A 20 -3.32 11.67 4.96
N ARG A 21 -3.99 10.94 4.07
CA ARG A 21 -3.32 9.87 3.33
C ARG A 21 -2.14 10.50 2.56
N LEU A 22 -1.10 9.70 2.32
CA LEU A 22 -0.01 10.17 1.46
C LEU A 22 -0.57 10.41 0.05
N ASP A 23 -0.19 11.53 -0.57
CA ASP A 23 -0.50 11.75 -1.98
C ASP A 23 0.19 10.66 -2.81
N ILE A 24 -0.57 10.00 -3.68
CA ILE A 24 -0.03 8.98 -4.56
C ILE A 24 0.72 9.70 -5.69
N PRO A 25 2.05 9.52 -5.83
CA PRO A 25 2.81 10.20 -6.86
C PRO A 25 2.40 9.73 -8.25
N GLU A 26 2.29 10.66 -9.20
CA GLU A 26 1.89 10.38 -10.59
C GLU A 26 2.89 9.50 -11.36
N ASN A 27 4.14 9.40 -10.88
CA ASN A 27 5.21 8.60 -11.50
C ASN A 27 5.19 7.12 -11.09
N MET A 28 4.18 6.67 -10.37
CA MET A 28 4.05 5.28 -9.94
C MET A 28 3.24 4.46 -10.96
N ASP A 29 3.47 3.15 -11.00
CA ASP A 29 2.70 2.24 -11.85
C ASP A 29 1.17 2.37 -11.55
N PRO A 30 0.34 2.54 -12.59
CA PRO A 30 -1.09 2.78 -12.44
C PRO A 30 -1.84 1.59 -11.80
N ASN A 31 -1.30 0.38 -11.89
CA ASN A 31 -1.90 -0.79 -11.24
C ASN A 31 -1.62 -0.75 -9.74
N VAL A 32 -0.43 -0.31 -9.34
CA VAL A 32 -0.09 -0.12 -7.92
C VAL A 32 -0.91 1.03 -7.32
N SER A 33 -1.12 2.14 -8.04
CA SER A 33 -1.91 3.28 -7.53
C SER A 33 -3.37 2.92 -7.34
N SER A 34 -3.92 2.09 -8.22
CA SER A 34 -5.26 1.53 -8.10
C SER A 34 -5.41 0.66 -6.84
N ILE A 35 -4.48 -0.26 -6.59
CA ILE A 35 -4.51 -1.11 -5.39
C ILE A 35 -4.45 -0.27 -4.11
N ILE A 36 -3.58 0.75 -4.06
CA ILE A 36 -3.47 1.64 -2.89
C ILE A 36 -4.79 2.40 -2.68
N SER A 37 -5.40 2.92 -3.75
CA SER A 37 -6.68 3.63 -3.70
C SER A 37 -7.82 2.73 -3.19
N ASP A 38 -7.89 1.49 -3.65
CA ASP A 38 -8.87 0.49 -3.22
C ASP A 38 -8.68 0.11 -1.73
N CYS A 39 -7.43 -0.09 -1.30
CA CYS A 39 -7.11 -0.32 0.12
C CYS A 39 -7.49 0.87 1.00
N TRP A 40 -7.50 2.07 0.39
CA TRP A 40 -7.78 3.34 1.03
C TRP A 40 -9.26 3.74 1.02
N GLN A 41 -10.19 2.85 0.66
CA GLN A 41 -11.61 3.15 0.76
C GLN A 41 -12.05 3.45 2.21
N SER A 42 -12.86 4.51 2.38
CA SER A 42 -13.41 4.89 3.69
C SER A 42 -14.40 3.85 4.21
N ASN A 43 -15.21 3.27 3.31
CA ASN A 43 -16.07 2.15 3.65
C ASN A 43 -15.23 0.86 3.69
N PRO A 44 -15.19 0.12 4.82
CA PRO A 44 -14.49 -1.15 4.91
C PRO A 44 -14.99 -2.21 3.92
N GLU A 45 -16.26 -2.17 3.50
CA GLU A 45 -16.82 -3.16 2.58
C GLU A 45 -16.27 -3.06 1.15
N TYR A 46 -15.76 -1.87 0.76
CA TYR A 46 -15.13 -1.68 -0.54
C TYR A 46 -13.64 -1.99 -0.53
N ARG A 47 -13.06 -2.32 0.64
CA ARG A 47 -11.65 -2.69 0.71
C ARG A 47 -11.47 -4.12 0.18
N PRO A 48 -10.50 -4.35 -0.71
CA PRO A 48 -10.25 -5.68 -1.25
C PRO A 48 -9.76 -6.62 -0.14
N SER A 49 -10.02 -7.91 -0.32
CA SER A 49 -9.46 -8.94 0.55
C SER A 49 -7.95 -9.07 0.33
N PHE A 50 -7.23 -9.59 1.34
CA PHE A 50 -5.80 -9.87 1.19
C PHE A 50 -5.49 -10.84 0.05
N GLU A 51 -6.38 -11.81 -0.21
CA GLU A 51 -6.23 -12.73 -1.34
C GLU A 51 -6.23 -11.98 -2.68
N GLU A 52 -7.17 -11.04 -2.85
CA GLU A 52 -7.26 -10.23 -4.07
C GLU A 52 -6.05 -9.30 -4.22
N ILE A 53 -5.55 -8.71 -3.13
CA ILE A 53 -4.34 -7.88 -3.13
C ILE A 53 -3.13 -8.71 -3.59
N ILE A 54 -2.94 -9.91 -3.03
CA ILE A 54 -1.81 -10.79 -3.37
C ILE A 54 -1.87 -11.20 -4.84
N ARG A 55 -3.06 -11.55 -5.35
CA ARG A 55 -3.27 -11.89 -6.76
C ARG A 55 -2.83 -10.75 -7.68
N ARG A 56 -3.34 -9.53 -7.44
CA ARG A 56 -3.01 -8.34 -8.25
C ARG A 56 -1.53 -7.97 -8.16
N MET A 57 -0.93 -8.03 -6.97
CA MET A 57 0.50 -7.74 -6.78
C MET A 57 1.38 -8.76 -7.51
N THR A 58 0.99 -10.04 -7.50
CA THR A 58 1.72 -11.09 -8.22
C THR A 58 1.69 -10.86 -9.73
N GLU A 59 0.56 -10.41 -10.29
CA GLU A 59 0.43 -10.06 -11.70
C GLU A 59 1.33 -8.88 -12.11
N ILE A 60 1.45 -7.87 -11.25
CA ILE A 60 2.35 -6.72 -11.46
C ILE A 60 3.82 -7.17 -11.47
N ILE A 61 4.21 -8.02 -10.52
CA ILE A 61 5.58 -8.54 -10.45
C ILE A 61 5.90 -9.44 -11.66
N GLN A 62 4.95 -10.25 -12.12
CA GLN A 62 5.11 -11.15 -13.28
C GLN A 62 5.01 -10.44 -14.64
N SER A 63 4.42 -9.24 -14.70
CA SER A 63 4.41 -8.42 -15.92
C SER A 63 5.71 -7.64 -16.07
N GLY A 64 6.30 -7.15 -14.96
CA GLY A 64 7.62 -6.50 -14.96
C GLY A 64 8.78 -7.42 -15.38
N THR A 65 8.65 -8.73 -15.22
CA THR A 65 9.65 -9.71 -15.67
C THR A 65 9.56 -10.05 -17.17
N ARG A 66 8.46 -9.70 -17.85
CA ARG A 66 8.28 -9.94 -19.30
C ARG A 66 8.66 -8.75 -20.19
N THR A 67 8.82 -7.55 -19.63
CA THR A 67 9.25 -6.37 -20.40
C THR A 67 10.78 -6.21 -20.51
N ALA A 68 11.57 -7.16 -19.98
CA ALA A 68 13.03 -7.18 -20.10
C ALA A 68 13.56 -8.00 -21.30
N SER A 69 12.71 -8.30 -22.29
CA SER A 69 13.16 -8.83 -23.59
C SER A 69 12.96 -7.76 -24.67
N THR A 70 13.90 -6.81 -24.73
CA THR A 70 14.13 -6.02 -25.95
C THR A 70 15.05 -6.86 -26.85
N PRO A 71 14.78 -6.99 -28.17
CA PRO A 71 15.71 -7.64 -29.11
C PRO A 71 17.02 -6.87 -29.27
#